data_AF-A0A7C4Z2F3-F1
#
_entry.id   AF-A0A7C4Z2F3-F1
#
_cell.length_a   1.000
_cell.length_b   1.000
_cell.length_c   1.000
_cell.angle_alpha   90.00
_cell.angle_beta   90.00
_cell.angle_gamma   90.00
#
_symmetry.space_group_name_H-M   'P 1'
#
loop_
_entity.id
_entity.type
_entity.pdbx_description
1 polymer ?
#
loop_
_entity_poly.entity_id
_entity_poly.type
_entity_poly.pdbx_seq_one_letter_code
_entity_poly.pdbx_strand_id
1 'polypeptide(L)'
;NGQRIKDRTPLCCTNEDVIRIVTEEVKKWMREHPEAKVFSVSQNDWGNYCQCPKCSQLAQAEESQMGPLLYLVNSVARAVREEFPDKYIDTLAYQWSRKPPKTMVPEPNVIIRLCSIECCFAHPFETCASKANRDFVKDVEGWSKICDKLWVWDYVTSFSNYLVPFPNLEVRAPNIRFLVRYGVKGIFEQDTYTTLHGEFNELSAYLNAKLLWDPLYDPNVAINEFLEAFYGDSAPYIKQYLDLIHKPVHQKNIHMNIWVGPTGKHLSDELLKQAEEIFDKAEKAVADQPEFLERVKVARLSVDYAIMERARLRDEKFKTKNTDPTMVNRAKRFFEIAERNNVTQYRESNGDMKSYKKIVEDWLGVPLSN
;
A
#
# COMPACT_ATOMS: atom_id res chain seq x y z
N ASN A 1 -32.98 -6.06 1.43
CA ASN A 1 -34.29 -6.72 1.16
C ASN A 1 -34.56 -7.94 2.08
N GLY A 2 -33.85 -8.12 3.21
CA GLY A 2 -34.09 -9.23 4.14
C GLY A 2 -33.62 -10.62 3.67
N GLN A 3 -33.04 -10.74 2.46
CA GLN A 3 -32.48 -12.00 1.98
C GLN A 3 -31.08 -12.23 2.57
N ARG A 4 -30.81 -13.47 3.01
CA ARG A 4 -29.47 -13.88 3.41
C ARG A 4 -28.69 -14.28 2.17
N ILE A 5 -27.53 -13.67 1.99
CA ILE A 5 -26.54 -14.05 0.98
C ILE A 5 -25.48 -14.86 1.71
N LYS A 6 -24.99 -15.94 1.11
CA LYS A 6 -23.97 -16.80 1.73
C LYS A 6 -22.56 -16.35 1.36
N ASP A 7 -22.35 -16.06 0.08
CA ASP A 7 -21.03 -15.81 -0.47
C ASP A 7 -20.74 -14.31 -0.53
N ARG A 8 -19.50 -13.94 -0.23
CA ARG A 8 -19.00 -12.57 -0.32
C ARG A 8 -19.92 -11.57 0.37
N THR A 9 -20.31 -11.80 1.61
CA THR A 9 -21.13 -10.87 2.41
C THR A 9 -20.51 -10.65 3.79
N PRO A 10 -20.67 -9.46 4.39
CA PRO A 10 -20.42 -9.25 5.80
C PRO A 10 -21.56 -9.80 6.64
N LEU A 11 -21.30 -9.89 7.94
CA LEU A 11 -22.28 -10.28 8.95
C LEU A 11 -23.37 -9.20 9.13
N CYS A 12 -24.56 -9.61 9.58
CA CYS A 12 -25.58 -8.67 10.01
C CYS A 12 -25.19 -8.08 11.37
N CYS A 13 -24.91 -6.78 11.42
CA CYS A 13 -24.35 -6.14 12.60
C CYS A 13 -25.40 -5.77 13.68
N THR A 14 -26.70 -5.90 13.37
CA THR A 14 -27.81 -5.57 14.29
C THR A 14 -28.64 -6.79 14.69
N ASN A 15 -28.21 -8.00 14.32
CA ASN A 15 -28.88 -9.23 14.74
C ASN A 15 -28.30 -9.70 16.08
N GLU A 16 -29.15 -9.89 17.09
CA GLU A 16 -28.74 -10.21 18.47
C GLU A 16 -28.02 -11.56 18.57
N ASP A 17 -28.43 -12.58 17.80
CA ASP A 17 -27.73 -13.86 17.77
C ASP A 17 -26.33 -13.71 17.16
N VAL A 18 -26.18 -12.90 16.12
CA VAL A 18 -24.88 -12.63 15.51
C VAL A 18 -23.97 -11.89 16.49
N ILE A 19 -24.47 -10.86 17.18
CA ILE A 19 -23.71 -10.12 18.20
C ILE A 19 -23.26 -11.07 19.31
N ARG A 20 -24.14 -11.94 19.80
CA ARG A 20 -23.82 -12.94 20.82
C ARG A 20 -22.73 -13.91 20.33
N ILE A 21 -22.88 -14.48 19.14
CA ILE A 21 -21.90 -15.42 18.58
C ILE A 21 -20.53 -14.76 18.41
N VAL A 22 -20.49 -13.55 17.84
CA VAL A 22 -19.23 -12.79 17.69
C VAL A 22 -18.62 -12.49 19.05
N THR A 23 -19.42 -12.06 20.04
CA THR A 23 -18.93 -11.77 21.39
C THR A 23 -18.29 -12.99 22.04
N GLU A 24 -18.95 -14.15 21.99
CA GLU A 24 -18.42 -15.38 22.58
C GLU A 24 -17.13 -15.85 21.89
N GLU A 25 -17.04 -15.73 20.57
CA GLU A 25 -15.81 -16.09 19.85
C GLU A 25 -14.66 -15.13 20.20
N VAL A 26 -14.92 -13.82 20.31
CA VAL A 26 -13.92 -12.85 20.74
C VAL A 26 -13.45 -13.12 22.17
N LYS A 27 -14.36 -13.42 23.11
CA LYS A 27 -13.99 -13.80 24.48
C LYS A 27 -13.13 -15.06 24.49
N LYS A 28 -13.46 -16.05 23.67
CA LYS A 28 -12.65 -17.26 23.51
C LYS A 28 -11.25 -16.92 23.01
N TRP A 29 -11.11 -16.12 21.95
CA TRP A 29 -9.80 -15.69 21.45
C TRP A 29 -9.00 -14.92 22.50
N MET A 30 -9.64 -14.06 23.30
CA MET A 30 -8.97 -13.33 24.38
C MET A 30 -8.41 -14.24 25.47
N ARG A 31 -9.08 -15.38 25.76
CA ARG A 31 -8.59 -16.40 26.71
C ARG A 31 -7.48 -17.25 26.09
N GLU A 32 -7.59 -17.57 24.81
CA GLU A 32 -6.61 -18.38 24.06
C GLU A 32 -5.31 -17.60 23.76
N HIS A 33 -5.42 -16.27 23.61
CA HIS A 33 -4.33 -15.37 23.26
C HIS A 33 -4.15 -14.22 24.28
N PRO A 34 -3.79 -14.53 25.54
CA PRO A 34 -3.64 -13.51 26.58
C PRO A 34 -2.52 -12.51 26.29
N GLU A 35 -1.58 -12.82 25.41
CA GLU A 35 -0.52 -11.93 24.93
C GLU A 35 -1.02 -10.84 23.98
N ALA A 36 -2.07 -11.12 23.20
CA ALA A 36 -2.63 -10.17 22.27
C ALA A 36 -3.32 -9.03 23.03
N LYS A 37 -3.22 -7.81 22.51
CA LYS A 37 -3.84 -6.61 23.09
C LYS A 37 -4.99 -6.07 22.24
N VAL A 38 -5.03 -6.42 20.97
CA VAL A 38 -6.00 -5.90 20.00
C VAL A 38 -6.63 -7.06 19.25
N PHE A 39 -7.96 -7.11 19.25
CA PHE A 39 -8.75 -8.16 18.60
C PHE A 39 -9.66 -7.53 17.56
N SER A 40 -9.61 -8.03 16.33
CA SER A 40 -10.33 -7.40 15.23
C SER A 40 -11.76 -7.89 15.10
N VAL A 41 -12.71 -6.96 15.11
CA VAL A 41 -14.11 -7.17 14.77
C VAL A 41 -14.45 -6.21 13.64
N SER A 42 -14.26 -6.67 12.41
CA SER A 42 -14.29 -5.80 11.23
C SER A 42 -15.15 -6.36 10.11
N GLN A 43 -15.45 -5.50 9.13
CA GLN A 43 -16.02 -5.93 7.86
C GLN A 43 -15.04 -6.82 7.08
N ASN A 44 -15.57 -7.69 6.24
CA ASN A 44 -14.82 -8.36 5.19
C ASN A 44 -14.59 -7.40 4.01
N ASP A 45 -13.63 -7.71 3.15
CA ASP A 45 -13.31 -6.96 1.91
C ASP A 45 -14.33 -7.19 0.78
N TRP A 46 -15.61 -6.99 1.09
CA TRP A 46 -16.73 -7.08 0.16
C TRP A 46 -17.48 -5.74 0.09
N GLY A 47 -17.93 -5.38 -1.11
CA GLY A 47 -18.61 -4.09 -1.36
C GLY A 47 -20.09 -4.05 -0.96
N ASN A 48 -20.68 -5.18 -0.59
CA ASN A 48 -22.08 -5.31 -0.19
C ASN A 48 -22.18 -5.34 1.34
N TYR A 49 -22.83 -4.36 1.95
CA TYR A 49 -23.17 -4.36 3.38
C TYR A 49 -24.58 -4.93 3.63
N CYS A 50 -24.89 -5.25 4.89
CA CYS A 50 -26.20 -5.77 5.26
C CYS A 50 -27.30 -4.71 5.03
N GLN A 51 -28.34 -5.07 4.29
CA GLN A 51 -29.50 -4.21 3.99
C GLN A 51 -30.78 -4.73 4.64
N CYS A 52 -30.68 -5.32 5.84
CA CYS A 52 -31.85 -5.66 6.62
C CYS A 52 -32.49 -4.38 7.20
N PRO A 53 -33.80 -4.36 7.51
CA PRO A 53 -34.48 -3.14 7.96
C PRO A 53 -33.79 -2.43 9.13
N LYS A 54 -33.30 -3.17 10.12
CA LYS A 54 -32.59 -2.61 11.28
C LYS A 54 -31.26 -1.95 10.88
N CYS A 55 -30.42 -2.63 10.08
CA CYS A 55 -29.16 -2.07 9.58
C CYS A 55 -29.40 -0.83 8.70
N SER A 56 -30.36 -0.89 7.78
CA SER A 56 -30.68 0.23 6.89
C SER A 56 -31.18 1.44 7.67
N GLN A 57 -32.07 1.24 8.64
CA GLN A 57 -32.59 2.32 9.48
C GLN A 57 -31.48 2.99 10.29
N LEU A 58 -30.58 2.18 10.88
CA LEU A 58 -29.47 2.70 11.66
C LEU A 58 -28.46 3.46 10.77
N ALA A 59 -28.12 2.93 9.60
CA ALA A 59 -27.23 3.62 8.65
C ALA A 59 -27.83 4.95 8.17
N GLN A 60 -29.16 5.01 7.98
CA GLN A 60 -29.86 6.24 7.63
C GLN A 60 -29.83 7.26 8.78
N ALA A 61 -30.11 6.83 10.01
CA ALA A 61 -30.09 7.69 11.18
C ALA A 61 -28.70 8.29 11.46
N GLU A 62 -27.66 7.47 11.28
CA GLU A 62 -26.26 7.88 11.45
C GLU A 62 -25.65 8.54 10.21
N GLU A 63 -26.40 8.63 9.10
CA GLU A 63 -25.94 9.11 7.80
C GLU A 63 -24.62 8.45 7.32
N SER A 64 -24.37 7.21 7.75
CA SER A 64 -23.16 6.45 7.44
C SER A 64 -23.41 4.94 7.57
N GLN A 65 -22.85 4.15 6.65
CA GLN A 65 -22.84 2.69 6.76
C GLN A 65 -21.90 2.18 7.87
N MET A 66 -21.09 3.04 8.47
CA MET A 66 -20.39 2.74 9.72
C MET A 66 -21.37 2.50 10.88
N GLY A 67 -22.56 3.11 10.88
CA GLY A 67 -23.51 3.02 12.00
C GLY A 67 -23.80 1.57 12.43
N PRO A 68 -24.24 0.69 11.51
CA PRO A 68 -24.42 -0.73 11.82
C PRO A 68 -23.14 -1.44 12.28
N LEU A 69 -22.00 -1.22 11.62
CA LEU A 69 -20.73 -1.87 11.98
C LEU A 69 -20.31 -1.47 13.40
N LEU A 70 -20.31 -0.17 13.69
CA LEU A 70 -19.94 0.35 15.00
C LEU A 70 -20.91 -0.11 16.10
N TYR A 71 -22.19 -0.34 15.78
CA TYR A 71 -23.14 -0.93 16.73
C TYR A 71 -22.73 -2.34 17.19
N LEU A 72 -22.32 -3.20 16.25
CA LEU A 72 -21.77 -4.53 16.58
C LEU A 72 -20.50 -4.39 17.42
N VAL A 73 -19.56 -3.58 16.95
CA VAL A 73 -18.24 -3.38 17.59
C VAL A 73 -18.39 -2.86 19.01
N ASN A 74 -19.20 -1.82 19.22
CA ASN A 74 -19.47 -1.28 20.56
C ASN A 74 -20.18 -2.29 21.46
N SER A 75 -21.05 -3.13 20.91
CA SER A 75 -21.72 -4.19 21.69
C SER A 75 -20.73 -5.24 22.18
N VAL A 76 -19.82 -5.69 21.31
CA VAL A 76 -18.74 -6.61 21.70
C VAL A 76 -17.80 -5.94 22.71
N ALA A 77 -17.36 -4.71 22.44
CA ALA A 77 -16.44 -3.96 23.28
C ALA A 77 -16.97 -3.76 24.72
N ARG A 78 -18.27 -3.45 24.87
CA ARG A 78 -18.93 -3.40 26.19
C ARG A 78 -18.97 -4.76 26.89
N ALA A 79 -19.23 -5.83 26.15
CA ALA A 79 -19.41 -7.17 26.72
C ALA A 79 -18.09 -7.82 27.17
N VAL A 80 -16.95 -7.40 26.62
CA VAL A 80 -15.63 -7.95 26.96
C VAL A 80 -14.88 -7.14 28.02
N ARG A 81 -15.20 -5.85 28.20
CA ARG A 81 -14.35 -4.92 28.99
C ARG A 81 -14.18 -5.27 30.47
N GLU A 82 -15.17 -5.91 31.09
CA GLU A 82 -15.10 -6.27 32.52
C GLU A 82 -14.17 -7.46 32.76
N GLU A 83 -14.22 -8.46 31.86
CA GLU A 83 -13.37 -9.64 31.92
C GLU A 83 -11.97 -9.37 31.37
N PHE A 84 -11.84 -8.47 30.39
CA PHE A 84 -10.61 -8.18 29.65
C PHE A 84 -10.31 -6.66 29.62
N PRO A 85 -10.04 -6.03 30.77
CA PRO A 85 -9.90 -4.57 30.86
C PRO A 85 -8.64 -4.02 30.17
N ASP A 86 -7.67 -4.88 29.86
CA ASP A 86 -6.41 -4.52 29.18
C ASP A 86 -6.44 -4.77 27.66
N LYS A 87 -7.60 -5.16 27.11
CA LYS A 87 -7.77 -5.52 25.69
C LYS A 87 -8.62 -4.49 24.93
N TYR A 88 -8.31 -4.35 23.65
CA TYR A 88 -9.00 -3.48 22.71
C TYR A 88 -9.67 -4.27 21.60
N ILE A 89 -10.78 -3.73 21.10
CA ILE A 89 -11.38 -4.17 19.84
C ILE A 89 -10.96 -3.19 18.75
N ASP A 90 -10.50 -3.66 17.59
CA ASP A 90 -10.34 -2.79 16.43
C ASP A 90 -11.33 -3.11 15.32
N THR A 91 -11.65 -2.09 14.53
CA THR A 91 -12.49 -2.23 13.35
C THR A 91 -12.02 -1.29 12.24
N LEU A 92 -12.22 -1.71 11.00
CA LEU A 92 -11.88 -0.90 9.84
C LEU A 92 -12.97 0.14 9.58
N ALA A 93 -12.54 1.39 9.40
CA ALA A 93 -13.29 2.43 8.71
C ALA A 93 -12.79 2.47 7.26
N TYR A 94 -13.45 1.68 6.41
CA TYR A 94 -12.89 1.30 5.11
C TYR A 94 -13.94 1.26 4.01
N GLN A 95 -13.62 1.88 2.87
CA GLN A 95 -14.51 1.98 1.70
C GLN A 95 -15.90 2.50 2.10
N TRP A 96 -16.92 1.63 2.03
CA TRP A 96 -18.31 1.98 2.33
C TRP A 96 -18.55 2.35 3.80
N SER A 97 -17.71 1.89 4.73
CA SER A 97 -17.82 2.22 6.16
C SER A 97 -16.87 3.33 6.62
N ARG A 98 -16.12 3.99 5.72
CA ARG A 98 -15.09 4.94 6.15
C ARG A 98 -15.64 6.18 6.87
N LYS A 99 -16.76 6.72 6.38
CA LYS A 99 -17.36 7.95 6.91
C LYS A 99 -17.77 7.77 8.38
N PRO A 100 -17.37 8.67 9.31
CA PRO A 100 -17.83 8.59 10.69
C PRO A 100 -19.36 8.70 10.79
N PRO A 101 -19.99 8.02 11.75
CA PRO A 101 -21.41 8.16 12.02
C PRO A 101 -21.73 9.54 12.62
N LYS A 102 -22.99 9.97 12.52
CA LYS A 102 -23.44 11.31 12.92
C LYS A 102 -23.46 11.52 14.44
N THR A 103 -23.94 10.53 15.18
CA THR A 103 -24.17 10.63 16.63
C THR A 103 -23.53 9.51 17.43
N MET A 104 -23.29 8.35 16.81
CA MET A 104 -22.66 7.22 17.50
C MET A 104 -21.17 7.46 17.77
N VAL A 105 -20.71 7.10 18.96
CA VAL A 105 -19.32 7.26 19.39
C VAL A 105 -18.73 5.88 19.69
N PRO A 106 -17.46 5.59 19.33
CA PRO A 106 -16.79 4.34 19.73
C PRO A 106 -16.66 4.20 21.24
N GLU A 107 -16.76 2.97 21.76
CA GLU A 107 -16.46 2.70 23.16
C GLU A 107 -14.99 3.02 23.51
N PRO A 108 -14.64 3.31 24.78
CA PRO A 108 -13.27 3.67 25.16
C PRO A 108 -12.21 2.62 24.84
N ASN A 109 -12.59 1.34 24.72
CA ASN A 109 -11.71 0.24 24.33
C ASN A 109 -11.83 -0.15 22.83
N VAL A 110 -12.37 0.74 21.99
CA VAL A 110 -12.44 0.55 20.53
C VAL A 110 -11.38 1.39 19.83
N ILE A 111 -10.69 0.77 18.87
CA ILE A 111 -9.75 1.39 17.94
C ILE A 111 -10.43 1.48 16.57
N ILE A 112 -10.45 2.67 15.98
CA ILE A 112 -10.94 2.86 14.61
C ILE A 112 -9.74 2.96 13.68
N ARG A 113 -9.63 2.02 12.73
CA ARG A 113 -8.54 1.99 11.75
C ARG A 113 -9.04 2.45 10.39
N LEU A 114 -8.70 3.66 9.98
CA LEU A 114 -9.03 4.15 8.64
C LEU A 114 -8.08 3.56 7.60
N CYS A 115 -8.57 3.20 6.42
CA CYS A 115 -7.69 2.88 5.28
C CYS A 115 -7.78 3.91 4.17
N SER A 116 -6.64 4.24 3.58
CA SER A 116 -6.48 5.27 2.55
C SER A 116 -6.61 4.74 1.11
N ILE A 117 -7.03 3.49 0.89
CA ILE A 117 -6.84 2.75 -0.38
C ILE A 117 -7.29 3.50 -1.65
N GLU A 118 -8.34 4.32 -1.56
CA GLU A 118 -8.88 5.08 -2.70
C GLU A 118 -8.13 6.39 -2.98
N CYS A 119 -7.23 6.80 -2.09
CA CYS A 119 -6.48 8.06 -2.19
C CYS A 119 -5.50 8.04 -3.37
N CYS A 120 -5.05 9.24 -3.71
CA CYS A 120 -3.85 9.46 -4.48
C CYS A 120 -2.63 9.20 -3.60
N PHE A 121 -1.68 8.42 -4.10
CA PHE A 121 -0.40 8.13 -3.45
C PHE A 121 0.76 8.96 -4.00
N ALA A 122 0.48 9.81 -4.98
CA ALA A 122 1.44 10.68 -5.65
C ALA A 122 1.44 12.12 -5.09
N HIS A 123 0.40 12.48 -4.33
CA HIS A 123 0.23 13.82 -3.73
C HIS A 123 -0.18 13.72 -2.26
N PRO A 124 0.27 14.64 -1.38
CA PRO A 124 -0.12 14.64 0.02
C PRO A 124 -1.63 14.72 0.25
N PHE A 125 -2.13 14.12 1.33
CA PHE A 125 -3.56 14.05 1.65
C PHE A 125 -4.24 15.43 1.61
N GLU A 126 -3.65 16.43 2.26
CA GLU A 126 -4.27 17.74 2.42
C GLU A 126 -4.25 18.60 1.15
N THR A 127 -3.23 18.46 0.32
CA THR A 127 -3.03 19.32 -0.85
C THR A 127 -3.54 18.68 -2.14
N CYS A 128 -3.86 17.39 -2.13
CA CYS A 128 -4.36 16.69 -3.29
C CYS A 128 -5.79 17.13 -3.66
N ALA A 129 -5.96 17.57 -4.91
CA ALA A 129 -7.26 17.99 -5.44
C ALA A 129 -8.19 16.81 -5.83
N SER A 130 -7.81 15.56 -5.55
CA SER A 130 -8.69 14.41 -5.83
C SER A 130 -9.89 14.41 -4.86
N LYS A 131 -11.05 13.94 -5.33
CA LYS A 131 -12.22 13.78 -4.45
C LYS A 131 -11.93 12.80 -3.32
N ALA A 132 -11.22 11.70 -3.61
CA ALA A 132 -10.91 10.66 -2.63
C ALA A 132 -10.04 11.20 -1.48
N ASN A 133 -8.99 11.98 -1.76
CA ASN A 133 -8.16 12.58 -0.71
C ASN A 133 -8.96 13.60 0.11
N ARG A 134 -9.77 14.46 -0.52
CA ARG A 134 -10.63 15.41 0.22
C ARG A 134 -11.64 14.71 1.13
N ASP A 135 -12.22 13.60 0.68
CA ASP A 135 -13.14 12.82 1.50
C ASP A 135 -12.39 12.12 2.64
N PHE A 136 -11.23 11.53 2.38
CA PHE A 136 -10.38 10.92 3.41
C PHE A 136 -9.95 11.94 4.48
N VAL A 137 -9.55 13.15 4.09
CA VAL A 137 -9.21 14.23 5.03
C VAL A 137 -10.41 14.56 5.93
N LYS A 138 -11.60 14.71 5.36
CA LYS A 138 -12.83 14.96 6.14
C LYS A 138 -13.17 13.78 7.06
N ASP A 139 -12.93 12.56 6.62
CA ASP A 139 -13.17 11.37 7.43
C ASP A 139 -12.22 11.33 8.63
N VAL A 140 -10.92 11.56 8.43
CA VAL A 140 -9.92 11.69 9.52
C VAL A 140 -10.32 12.81 10.49
N GLU A 141 -10.67 13.99 9.97
CA GLU A 141 -11.13 15.13 10.77
C GLU A 141 -12.38 14.80 11.59
N GLY A 142 -13.37 14.13 10.99
CA GLY A 142 -14.60 13.76 11.66
C GLY A 142 -14.36 12.72 12.75
N TRP A 143 -13.56 11.71 12.46
CA TRP A 143 -13.18 10.68 13.43
C TRP A 143 -12.37 11.25 14.61
N SER A 144 -11.48 12.20 14.36
CA SER A 144 -10.65 12.84 15.40
C SER A 144 -11.46 13.56 16.48
N LYS A 145 -12.71 13.92 16.19
CA LYS A 145 -13.61 14.61 17.13
C LYS A 145 -14.34 13.66 18.07
N ILE A 146 -14.43 12.38 17.73
CA ILE A 146 -15.27 11.40 18.44
C ILE A 146 -14.50 10.14 18.86
N CYS A 147 -13.23 10.00 18.50
CA CYS A 147 -12.45 8.81 18.84
C CYS A 147 -11.02 9.16 19.22
N ASP A 148 -10.60 8.72 20.41
CA ASP A 148 -9.24 8.95 20.92
C ASP A 148 -8.21 7.91 20.45
N LYS A 149 -8.68 6.83 19.80
CA LYS A 149 -7.87 5.68 19.38
C LYS A 149 -7.96 5.45 17.89
N LEU A 150 -7.41 6.41 17.15
CA LEU A 150 -7.37 6.36 15.70
C LEU A 150 -6.10 5.71 15.21
N TRP A 151 -6.24 4.70 14.37
CA TRP A 151 -5.17 4.11 13.60
C TRP A 151 -5.40 4.35 12.11
N VAL A 152 -4.34 4.27 11.32
CA VAL A 152 -4.39 4.35 9.86
C VAL A 152 -3.63 3.18 9.24
N TRP A 153 -4.23 2.59 8.23
CA TRP A 153 -3.60 1.70 7.28
C TRP A 153 -3.42 2.47 5.95
N ASP A 154 -2.19 2.86 5.68
CA ASP A 154 -1.77 3.50 4.44
C ASP A 154 -0.94 2.52 3.57
N TYR A 155 -0.64 2.90 2.33
CA TYR A 155 -0.01 2.00 1.35
C TYR A 155 1.14 2.72 0.61
N VAL A 156 2.22 1.98 0.37
CA VAL A 156 3.46 2.55 -0.19
C VAL A 156 3.99 1.84 -1.43
N THR A 157 3.23 0.90 -2.01
CA THR A 157 3.63 0.16 -3.22
C THR A 157 2.48 0.02 -4.22
N SER A 158 2.78 -0.50 -5.42
CA SER A 158 1.74 -1.00 -6.32
C SER A 158 1.62 -2.52 -6.26
N PHE A 159 0.49 -3.01 -5.74
CA PHE A 159 0.24 -4.45 -5.57
C PHE A 159 -0.01 -5.19 -6.89
N SER A 160 -0.37 -4.48 -7.96
CA SER A 160 -0.46 -5.08 -9.30
C SER A 160 0.91 -5.27 -9.96
N ASN A 161 1.93 -4.52 -9.54
CA ASN A 161 3.28 -4.50 -10.13
C ASN A 161 4.31 -3.96 -9.11
N TYR A 162 4.90 -4.80 -8.25
CA TYR A 162 5.83 -4.36 -7.20
C TYR A 162 7.09 -3.66 -7.71
N LEU A 163 7.50 -3.95 -8.95
CA LEU A 163 8.69 -3.38 -9.56
C LEU A 163 8.38 -2.13 -10.40
N VAL A 164 7.14 -1.67 -10.50
CA VAL A 164 6.86 -0.43 -11.24
C VAL A 164 7.46 0.77 -10.48
N PRO A 165 8.15 1.72 -11.16
CA PRO A 165 8.56 2.97 -10.52
C PRO A 165 7.35 3.69 -9.91
N PHE A 166 7.34 3.89 -8.59
CA PHE A 166 6.18 4.37 -7.84
C PHE A 166 6.55 5.64 -7.05
N PRO A 167 6.59 6.81 -7.71
CA PRO A 167 7.04 8.08 -7.12
C PRO A 167 6.11 8.58 -6.01
N ASN A 168 6.35 8.09 -4.80
CA ASN A 168 5.45 8.27 -3.66
C ASN A 168 6.22 8.69 -2.38
N LEU A 169 7.55 8.72 -2.37
CA LEU A 169 8.35 8.96 -1.17
C LEU A 169 8.10 10.37 -0.59
N GLU A 170 7.93 11.36 -1.46
CA GLU A 170 7.79 12.76 -1.06
C GLU A 170 6.50 13.07 -0.27
N VAL A 171 5.47 12.21 -0.37
CA VAL A 171 4.21 12.44 0.35
C VAL A 171 4.23 11.87 1.78
N ARG A 172 5.23 11.05 2.15
CA ARG A 172 5.25 10.35 3.44
C ARG A 172 5.25 11.32 4.61
N ALA A 173 6.20 12.26 4.65
CA ALA A 173 6.31 13.22 5.74
C ALA A 173 5.04 14.10 5.91
N PRO A 174 4.49 14.76 4.87
CA PRO A 174 3.28 15.56 5.06
C PRO A 174 2.06 14.70 5.45
N ASN A 175 1.92 13.47 4.93
CA ASN A 175 0.84 12.57 5.32
C ASN A 175 0.93 12.18 6.80
N ILE A 176 2.10 11.71 7.26
CA ILE A 176 2.30 11.33 8.66
C ILE A 176 2.04 12.52 9.59
N ARG A 177 2.55 13.72 9.26
CA ARG A 177 2.32 14.93 10.06
C ARG A 177 0.84 15.33 10.11
N PHE A 178 0.11 15.17 9.02
CA PHE A 178 -1.34 15.36 8.98
C PHE A 178 -2.05 14.40 9.94
N LEU A 179 -1.74 13.10 9.85
CA LEU A 179 -2.35 12.07 10.70
C LEU A 179 -2.07 12.33 12.19
N VAL A 180 -0.81 12.62 12.55
CA VAL A 180 -0.41 12.93 13.93
C VAL A 180 -1.14 14.16 14.47
N ARG A 181 -1.30 15.21 13.66
CA ARG A 181 -2.03 16.44 14.05
C ARG A 181 -3.50 16.16 14.37
N TYR A 182 -4.12 15.18 13.70
CA TYR A 182 -5.50 14.74 13.98
C TYR A 182 -5.58 13.59 14.99
N GLY A 183 -4.54 13.39 15.79
CA GLY A 183 -4.57 12.49 16.94
C GLY A 183 -4.44 11.02 16.60
N VAL A 184 -4.07 10.65 15.37
CA VAL A 184 -3.77 9.27 14.98
C VAL A 184 -2.60 8.74 15.82
N LYS A 185 -2.80 7.57 16.43
CA LYS A 185 -1.89 6.93 17.39
C LYS A 185 -1.13 5.74 16.81
N GLY A 186 -1.58 5.21 15.67
CA GLY A 186 -0.94 4.10 14.99
C GLY A 186 -1.03 4.30 13.49
N ILE A 187 0.10 4.16 12.79
CA ILE A 187 0.16 4.26 11.33
C ILE A 187 0.87 3.00 10.84
N PHE A 188 0.23 2.28 9.94
CA PHE A 188 0.78 1.14 9.25
C PHE A 188 0.90 1.47 7.77
N GLU A 189 2.13 1.52 7.26
CA GLU A 189 2.46 1.74 5.85
C GLU A 189 2.65 0.37 5.18
N GLN A 190 1.64 -0.14 4.50
CA GLN A 190 1.72 -1.44 3.85
C GLN A 190 2.55 -1.36 2.56
N ASP A 191 3.61 -2.16 2.54
CA ASP A 191 4.52 -2.31 1.40
C ASP A 191 4.47 -3.76 0.87
N THR A 192 5.37 -4.09 -0.05
CA THR A 192 5.59 -5.43 -0.58
C THR A 192 5.84 -6.42 0.55
N TYR A 193 4.97 -7.43 0.67
CA TYR A 193 5.00 -8.41 1.77
C TYR A 193 5.14 -9.87 1.31
N THR A 194 5.10 -10.13 -0.01
CA THR A 194 5.12 -11.49 -0.59
C THR A 194 6.44 -11.85 -1.27
N THR A 195 7.41 -10.95 -1.32
CA THR A 195 8.74 -11.15 -1.91
C THR A 195 9.77 -10.28 -1.21
N LEU A 196 11.05 -10.63 -1.33
CA LEU A 196 12.12 -9.67 -1.07
C LEU A 196 12.22 -8.72 -2.26
N HIS A 197 12.43 -7.43 -1.93
CA HIS A 197 12.51 -6.31 -2.86
C HIS A 197 11.22 -5.97 -3.62
N GLY A 198 11.05 -4.67 -3.80
CA GLY A 198 10.12 -4.03 -4.74
C GLY A 198 10.82 -2.78 -5.26
N GLU A 199 10.10 -1.82 -5.82
CA GLU A 199 10.72 -0.53 -6.12
C GLU A 199 11.17 0.18 -4.83
N PHE A 200 12.48 0.34 -4.66
CA PHE A 200 13.10 1.03 -3.51
C PHE A 200 12.57 0.64 -2.12
N ASN A 201 12.20 -0.63 -1.94
CA ASN A 201 11.53 -1.11 -0.73
C ASN A 201 12.37 -0.91 0.55
N GLU A 202 13.70 -1.03 0.48
CA GLU A 202 14.60 -0.75 1.61
C GLU A 202 14.62 0.73 1.99
N LEU A 203 14.65 1.62 0.99
CA LEU A 203 14.58 3.06 1.21
C LEU A 203 13.20 3.45 1.78
N SER A 204 12.13 2.88 1.24
CA SER A 204 10.75 3.03 1.74
C SER A 204 10.67 2.63 3.23
N ALA A 205 11.18 1.44 3.58
CA ALA A 205 11.21 0.95 4.95
C ALA A 205 12.01 1.87 5.89
N TYR A 206 13.19 2.32 5.47
CA TYR A 206 14.02 3.25 6.25
C TYR A 206 13.32 4.60 6.48
N LEU A 207 12.76 5.18 5.41
CA LEU A 207 12.05 6.45 5.47
C LEU A 207 10.83 6.37 6.40
N ASN A 208 10.04 5.30 6.27
CA ASN A 208 8.89 5.05 7.14
C ASN A 208 9.33 4.90 8.60
N ALA A 209 10.38 4.12 8.88
CA ALA A 209 10.88 3.94 10.24
C ALA A 209 11.33 5.28 10.87
N LYS A 210 12.05 6.12 10.12
CA LYS A 210 12.49 7.45 10.57
C LYS A 210 11.32 8.38 10.87
N LEU A 211 10.37 8.49 9.94
CA LEU A 211 9.26 9.43 10.06
C LEU A 211 8.21 8.99 11.08
N LEU A 212 8.03 7.68 11.30
CA LEU A 212 7.17 7.17 12.38
C LEU A 212 7.81 7.32 13.75
N TRP A 213 9.14 7.27 13.84
CA TRP A 213 9.88 7.56 15.07
C TRP A 213 9.86 9.06 15.42
N ASP A 214 10.15 9.91 14.44
CA ASP A 214 10.10 11.37 14.55
C ASP A 214 9.38 11.99 13.34
N PRO A 215 8.09 12.33 13.47
CA PRO A 215 7.32 12.96 12.41
C PRO A 215 7.87 14.31 11.94
N LEU A 216 8.74 14.98 12.71
CA LEU A 216 9.36 16.25 12.34
C LEU A 216 10.70 16.09 11.61
N TYR A 217 11.23 14.86 11.53
CA TYR A 217 12.47 14.58 10.79
C TYR A 217 12.36 15.06 9.34
N ASP A 218 13.48 15.59 8.81
CA ASP A 218 13.53 16.03 7.42
C ASP A 218 13.61 14.81 6.49
N PRO A 219 12.59 14.56 5.64
CA PRO A 219 12.61 13.42 4.73
C PRO A 219 13.78 13.46 3.75
N ASN A 220 14.26 14.63 3.34
CA ASN A 220 15.40 14.72 2.42
C ASN A 220 16.70 14.29 3.11
N VAL A 221 16.86 14.62 4.39
CA VAL A 221 17.99 14.15 5.19
C VAL A 221 17.94 12.63 5.32
N ALA A 222 16.77 12.06 5.66
CA ALA A 222 16.60 10.60 5.76
C ALA A 222 16.94 9.90 4.43
N ILE A 223 16.42 10.40 3.31
CA ILE A 223 16.71 9.84 1.99
C ILE A 223 18.21 9.91 1.71
N ASN A 224 18.86 11.07 1.88
CA ASN A 224 20.28 11.22 1.58
C ASN A 224 21.17 10.34 2.46
N GLU A 225 20.91 10.26 3.77
CA GLU A 225 21.61 9.35 4.69
C GLU A 225 21.52 7.90 4.22
N PHE A 226 20.32 7.45 3.84
CA PHE A 226 20.14 6.10 3.33
C PHE A 226 20.90 5.91 2.02
N LEU A 227 20.78 6.85 1.08
CA LEU A 227 21.43 6.73 -0.21
C LEU A 227 22.96 6.63 -0.07
N GLU A 228 23.57 7.49 0.73
CA GLU A 228 25.00 7.49 0.99
C GLU A 228 25.46 6.17 1.64
N ALA A 229 24.75 5.70 2.68
CA ALA A 229 25.12 4.48 3.40
C ALA A 229 24.84 3.20 2.60
N PHE A 230 23.76 3.18 1.82
CA PHE A 230 23.29 1.98 1.13
C PHE A 230 23.86 1.85 -0.29
N TYR A 231 24.11 2.95 -1.00
CA TYR A 231 24.54 2.95 -2.40
C TYR A 231 25.96 3.49 -2.64
N GLY A 232 26.62 4.06 -1.62
CA GLY A 232 28.00 4.53 -1.69
C GLY A 232 28.20 5.61 -2.76
N ASP A 233 29.26 5.49 -3.55
CA ASP A 233 29.59 6.46 -4.62
C ASP A 233 28.50 6.59 -5.70
N SER A 234 27.55 5.66 -5.76
CA SER A 234 26.43 5.74 -6.69
C SER A 234 25.24 6.56 -6.16
N ALA A 235 25.25 6.97 -4.88
CA ALA A 235 24.18 7.73 -4.23
C ALA A 235 23.70 8.97 -5.01
N PRO A 236 24.57 9.82 -5.60
CA PRO A 236 24.12 10.97 -6.38
C PRO A 236 23.29 10.60 -7.62
N TYR A 237 23.61 9.47 -8.25
CA TYR A 237 22.87 8.98 -9.42
C TYR A 237 21.53 8.37 -9.01
N ILE A 238 21.47 7.64 -7.90
CA ILE A 238 20.20 7.16 -7.36
C ILE A 238 19.29 8.33 -6.98
N LYS A 239 19.84 9.37 -6.35
CA LYS A 239 19.08 10.61 -6.09
C LYS A 239 18.53 11.24 -7.36
N GLN A 240 19.37 11.33 -8.41
CA GLN A 240 18.96 11.85 -9.72
C GLN A 240 17.82 11.04 -10.33
N TYR A 241 17.82 9.71 -10.17
CA TYR A 241 16.72 8.85 -10.61
C TYR A 241 15.43 9.13 -9.83
N LEU A 242 15.52 9.24 -8.50
CA LEU A 242 14.35 9.57 -7.67
C LEU A 242 13.73 10.91 -8.08
N ASP A 243 14.54 11.93 -8.31
CA ASP A 243 14.07 13.24 -8.79
C ASP A 243 13.43 13.15 -10.18
N LEU A 244 13.99 12.32 -11.07
CA LEU A 244 13.47 12.08 -12.41
C LEU A 244 12.06 11.47 -12.37
N ILE A 245 11.81 10.47 -11.52
CA ILE A 245 10.50 9.80 -11.46
C ILE A 245 9.43 10.63 -10.75
N HIS A 246 9.80 11.49 -9.79
CA HIS A 246 8.85 12.35 -9.08
C HIS A 246 8.44 13.59 -9.90
N LYS A 247 9.32 14.10 -10.76
CA LYS A 247 9.08 15.33 -11.53
C LYS A 247 7.78 15.33 -12.37
N PRO A 248 7.43 14.30 -13.16
CA PRO A 248 6.22 14.31 -13.97
C PRO A 248 4.94 14.32 -13.14
N VAL A 249 4.94 13.67 -11.97
CA VAL A 249 3.79 13.60 -11.06
C VAL A 249 3.37 15.00 -10.63
N HIS A 250 4.34 15.84 -10.28
CA HIS A 250 4.09 17.22 -9.88
C HIS A 250 3.73 18.11 -11.06
N GLN A 251 4.55 18.09 -12.12
CA GLN A 251 4.38 19.01 -13.25
C GLN A 251 3.09 18.79 -14.03
N LYS A 252 2.62 17.54 -14.11
CA LYS A 252 1.44 17.16 -14.90
C LYS A 252 0.24 16.78 -14.03
N ASN A 253 0.35 16.95 -12.71
CA ASN A 253 -0.67 16.57 -11.74
C ASN A 253 -1.19 15.13 -11.96
N ILE A 254 -0.27 14.17 -12.04
CA ILE A 254 -0.61 12.77 -12.32
C ILE A 254 -0.96 12.08 -10.99
N HIS A 255 -2.21 11.64 -10.87
CA HIS A 255 -2.65 10.85 -9.72
C HIS A 255 -2.32 9.36 -9.92
N MET A 256 -1.94 8.70 -8.82
CA MET A 256 -1.65 7.27 -8.78
C MET A 256 -2.44 6.59 -7.68
N ASN A 257 -2.93 5.37 -7.96
CA ASN A 257 -3.44 4.45 -6.96
C ASN A 257 -2.44 3.30 -6.76
N ILE A 258 -2.71 2.40 -5.82
CA ILE A 258 -1.86 1.23 -5.54
C ILE A 258 -1.95 0.11 -6.59
N TRP A 259 -2.60 0.35 -7.73
CA TRP A 259 -2.78 -0.62 -8.82
C TRP A 259 -2.20 -0.13 -10.14
N VAL A 260 -1.37 0.92 -10.12
CA VAL A 260 -0.71 1.43 -11.32
C VAL A 260 0.24 0.39 -11.92
N GLY A 261 0.48 0.51 -13.22
CA GLY A 261 1.35 -0.41 -13.93
C GLY A 261 2.31 0.30 -14.86
N PRO A 262 3.11 -0.47 -15.61
CA PRO A 262 4.19 0.05 -16.44
C PRO A 262 3.71 0.95 -17.60
N THR A 263 2.42 0.90 -17.94
CA THR A 263 1.76 1.78 -18.92
C THR A 263 1.11 3.02 -18.29
N GLY A 264 1.31 3.25 -16.99
CA GLY A 264 0.80 4.41 -16.26
C GLY A 264 1.32 5.74 -16.81
N LYS A 265 0.53 6.80 -16.66
CA LYS A 265 0.84 8.14 -17.20
C LYS A 265 2.10 8.78 -16.61
N HIS A 266 2.53 8.32 -15.42
CA HIS A 266 3.75 8.77 -14.75
C HIS A 266 5.02 8.28 -15.47
N LEU A 267 4.91 7.28 -16.35
CA LEU A 267 6.02 6.74 -17.13
C LEU A 267 5.90 7.10 -18.61
N SER A 268 7.01 7.57 -19.18
CA SER A 268 7.20 7.75 -20.62
C SER A 268 8.47 7.04 -21.08
N ASP A 269 8.54 6.75 -22.38
CA ASP A 269 9.71 6.08 -22.95
C ASP A 269 10.97 6.96 -22.83
N GLU A 270 10.82 8.28 -22.97
CA GLU A 270 11.91 9.26 -22.73
C GLU A 270 12.40 9.24 -21.28
N LEU A 271 11.48 9.17 -20.30
CA LEU A 271 11.84 9.09 -18.89
C LEU A 271 12.59 7.80 -18.60
N LEU A 272 12.13 6.67 -19.13
CA LEU A 272 12.78 5.37 -18.91
C LEU A 272 14.15 5.29 -19.59
N LYS A 273 14.32 5.93 -20.75
CA LYS A 273 15.63 6.07 -21.38
C LYS A 273 16.60 6.87 -20.52
N GLN A 274 16.16 8.00 -19.97
CA GLN A 274 16.97 8.81 -19.05
C GLN A 274 17.30 8.02 -17.77
N ALA A 275 16.34 7.25 -17.24
CA ALA A 275 16.56 6.40 -16.09
C ALA A 275 17.63 5.33 -16.36
N GLU A 276 17.60 4.69 -17.52
CA GLU A 276 18.63 3.74 -17.95
C GLU A 276 20.03 4.38 -17.98
N GLU A 277 20.17 5.57 -18.58
CA GLU A 277 21.45 6.29 -18.63
C GLU A 277 21.96 6.69 -17.23
N ILE A 278 21.05 6.97 -16.29
CA ILE A 278 21.40 7.24 -14.88
C ILE A 278 21.92 5.97 -14.20
N PHE A 279 21.23 4.84 -14.39
CA PHE A 279 21.65 3.56 -13.80
C PHE A 279 22.97 3.05 -14.39
N ASP A 280 23.25 3.28 -15.68
CA ASP A 280 24.56 2.97 -16.26
C ASP A 280 25.70 3.74 -15.57
N LYS A 281 25.46 5.01 -15.21
CA LYS A 281 26.42 5.82 -14.44
C LYS A 281 26.54 5.34 -13.00
N ALA A 282 25.41 4.99 -12.38
CA ALA A 282 25.36 4.45 -11.03
C ALA A 282 26.19 3.16 -10.90
N GLU A 283 25.97 2.19 -11.80
CA GLU A 283 26.73 0.93 -11.82
C GLU A 283 28.23 1.18 -12.05
N LYS A 284 28.58 2.10 -12.96
CA LYS A 284 29.98 2.45 -13.24
C LYS A 284 30.67 3.07 -12.02
N ALA A 285 29.98 3.89 -11.23
CA ALA A 285 30.55 4.56 -10.07
C ALA A 285 31.00 3.59 -8.97
N VAL A 286 30.35 2.43 -8.89
CA VAL A 286 30.63 1.40 -7.88
C VAL A 286 31.07 0.06 -8.50
N ALA A 287 31.59 0.09 -9.73
CA ALA A 287 31.93 -1.12 -10.49
C ALA A 287 32.92 -2.03 -9.74
N ASP A 288 33.87 -1.44 -9.01
CA ASP A 288 34.88 -2.15 -8.21
C ASP A 288 34.44 -2.41 -6.77
N GLN A 289 33.16 -2.15 -6.44
CA GLN A 289 32.58 -2.31 -5.10
C GLN A 289 31.39 -3.28 -5.18
N PRO A 290 31.63 -4.61 -5.11
CA PRO A 290 30.63 -5.62 -5.46
C PRO A 290 29.31 -5.52 -4.68
N GLU A 291 29.37 -5.17 -3.39
CA GLU A 291 28.18 -5.04 -2.55
C GLU A 291 27.30 -3.86 -2.98
N PHE A 292 27.89 -2.68 -3.22
CA PHE A 292 27.14 -1.52 -3.71
C PHE A 292 26.63 -1.74 -5.13
N LEU A 293 27.45 -2.35 -6.00
CA LEU A 293 27.04 -2.70 -7.36
C LEU A 293 25.82 -3.61 -7.37
N GLU A 294 25.74 -4.59 -6.46
CA GLU A 294 24.58 -5.48 -6.35
C GLU A 294 23.32 -4.71 -5.99
N ARG A 295 23.40 -3.82 -5.00
CA ARG A 295 22.26 -2.99 -4.57
C ARG A 295 21.78 -2.08 -5.70
N VAL A 296 22.69 -1.49 -6.47
CA VAL A 296 22.35 -0.69 -7.66
C VAL A 296 21.63 -1.54 -8.71
N LYS A 297 22.10 -2.76 -8.96
CA LYS A 297 21.46 -3.69 -9.92
C LYS A 297 20.07 -4.12 -9.45
N VAL A 298 19.86 -4.35 -8.16
CA VAL A 298 18.53 -4.61 -7.58
C VAL A 298 17.61 -3.41 -7.80
N ALA A 299 18.06 -2.18 -7.51
CA ALA A 299 17.27 -0.98 -7.77
C ALA A 299 16.95 -0.78 -9.26
N ARG A 300 17.85 -1.18 -10.17
CA ARG A 300 17.63 -1.12 -11.62
C ARG A 300 16.51 -2.05 -12.10
N LEU A 301 16.16 -3.09 -11.35
CA LEU A 301 15.08 -4.03 -11.72
C LEU A 301 13.79 -3.30 -12.07
N SER A 302 13.47 -2.20 -11.37
CA SER A 302 12.25 -1.44 -11.65
C SER A 302 12.24 -0.75 -13.02
N VAL A 303 13.39 -0.25 -13.46
CA VAL A 303 13.53 0.37 -14.80
C VAL A 303 13.49 -0.72 -15.88
N ASP A 304 14.21 -1.82 -15.68
CA ASP A 304 14.22 -2.95 -16.61
C ASP A 304 12.83 -3.55 -16.77
N TYR A 305 12.13 -3.79 -15.67
CA TYR A 305 10.76 -4.28 -15.63
C TYR A 305 9.80 -3.35 -16.40
N ALA A 306 9.87 -2.03 -16.13
CA ALA A 306 9.01 -1.07 -16.81
C ALA A 306 9.26 -1.03 -18.33
N ILE A 307 10.51 -1.06 -18.77
CA ILE A 307 10.88 -1.08 -20.20
C ILE A 307 10.37 -2.38 -20.85
N MET A 308 10.65 -3.53 -20.23
CA MET A 308 10.24 -4.84 -20.72
C MET A 308 8.72 -4.94 -20.86
N GLU A 309 7.96 -4.62 -19.79
CA GLU A 309 6.51 -4.75 -19.81
C GLU A 309 5.82 -3.77 -20.77
N ARG A 310 6.34 -2.54 -20.89
CA ARG A 310 5.80 -1.60 -21.88
C ARG A 310 5.99 -2.12 -23.31
N ALA A 311 7.18 -2.66 -23.61
CA ALA A 311 7.45 -3.27 -24.90
C ALA A 311 6.57 -4.50 -25.14
N ARG A 312 6.46 -5.41 -24.16
CA ARG A 312 5.64 -6.62 -24.24
C ARG A 312 4.18 -6.31 -24.47
N LEU A 313 3.59 -5.44 -23.65
CA LEU A 313 2.17 -5.06 -23.75
C LEU A 313 1.87 -4.32 -25.07
N ARG A 314 2.80 -3.50 -25.57
CA ARG A 314 2.70 -2.90 -26.91
C ARG A 314 2.70 -3.98 -27.99
N ASP A 315 3.67 -4.89 -27.95
CA ASP A 315 3.87 -5.93 -28.95
C ASP A 315 2.66 -6.90 -28.99
N GLU A 316 2.13 -7.29 -27.83
CA GLU A 316 0.89 -8.08 -27.71
C GLU A 316 -0.32 -7.36 -28.30
N LYS A 317 -0.48 -6.07 -27.97
CA LYS A 317 -1.59 -5.24 -28.47
C LYS A 317 -1.58 -5.12 -29.99
N PHE A 318 -0.40 -4.96 -30.59
CA PHE A 318 -0.25 -4.81 -32.03
C PHE A 318 0.09 -6.11 -32.78
N LYS A 319 0.20 -7.23 -32.06
CA LYS A 319 0.58 -8.55 -32.59
C LYS A 319 1.91 -8.51 -33.35
N THR A 320 2.87 -7.72 -32.87
CA THR A 320 4.21 -7.59 -33.45
C THR A 320 5.24 -8.38 -32.65
N LYS A 321 6.34 -8.76 -33.29
CA LYS A 321 7.52 -9.27 -32.56
C LYS A 321 8.33 -8.11 -32.02
N ASN A 322 9.01 -8.34 -30.90
CA ASN A 322 10.01 -7.40 -30.42
C ASN A 322 11.20 -7.36 -31.39
N THR A 323 11.68 -6.16 -31.69
CA THR A 323 12.81 -5.92 -32.63
C THR A 323 13.98 -5.20 -31.96
N ASP A 324 13.89 -4.92 -30.65
CA ASP A 324 14.95 -4.27 -29.90
C ASP A 324 16.07 -5.29 -29.62
N PRO A 325 17.27 -5.13 -30.20
CA PRO A 325 18.35 -6.09 -30.04
C PRO A 325 18.88 -6.15 -28.60
N THR A 326 18.56 -5.17 -27.76
CA THR A 326 19.00 -5.12 -26.35
C THR A 326 18.08 -5.92 -25.42
N MET A 327 16.85 -6.24 -25.87
CA MET A 327 15.80 -6.77 -24.99
C MET A 327 16.13 -8.14 -24.39
N VAL A 328 16.76 -9.03 -25.17
CA VAL A 328 17.16 -10.36 -24.69
C VAL A 328 18.19 -10.24 -23.56
N ASN A 329 19.21 -9.40 -23.74
CA ASN A 329 20.25 -9.20 -22.73
C ASN A 329 19.69 -8.52 -21.47
N ARG A 330 18.78 -7.56 -21.64
CA ARG A 330 18.04 -6.94 -20.52
C ARG A 330 17.27 -7.99 -19.73
N ALA A 331 16.49 -8.83 -20.41
CA ALA A 331 15.70 -9.86 -19.76
C ALA A 331 16.57 -10.89 -19.03
N LYS A 332 17.68 -11.34 -19.63
CA LYS A 332 18.64 -12.24 -18.96
C LYS A 332 19.19 -11.62 -17.67
N ARG A 333 19.70 -10.38 -17.75
CA ARG A 333 20.18 -9.65 -16.57
C ARG A 333 19.09 -9.51 -15.51
N PHE A 334 17.89 -9.09 -15.92
CA PHE A 334 16.76 -8.90 -15.00
C PHE A 334 16.46 -10.16 -14.18
N PHE A 335 16.31 -11.31 -14.85
CA PHE A 335 16.00 -12.56 -14.15
C PHE A 335 17.19 -13.10 -13.34
N GLU A 336 18.43 -12.93 -13.80
CA GLU A 336 19.63 -13.32 -13.03
C GLU A 336 19.72 -12.55 -11.71
N ILE A 337 19.56 -11.22 -11.76
CA ILE A 337 19.61 -10.36 -10.57
C ILE A 337 18.43 -10.65 -9.65
N ALA A 338 17.22 -10.79 -10.21
CA ALA A 338 16.03 -11.11 -9.43
C ALA A 338 16.16 -12.45 -8.69
N GLU A 339 16.63 -13.50 -9.37
CA GLU A 339 16.83 -14.83 -8.77
C GLU A 339 17.88 -14.80 -7.67
N ARG A 340 19.04 -14.18 -7.93
CA ARG A 340 20.14 -14.07 -6.96
C ARG A 340 19.75 -13.31 -5.69
N ASN A 341 18.83 -12.34 -5.80
CA ASN A 341 18.35 -11.52 -4.68
C ASN A 341 17.00 -11.99 -4.13
N ASN A 342 16.54 -13.20 -4.46
CA ASN A 342 15.30 -13.78 -3.94
C ASN A 342 14.04 -12.93 -4.21
N VAL A 343 14.01 -12.22 -5.35
CA VAL A 343 12.78 -11.63 -5.87
C VAL A 343 11.95 -12.76 -6.45
N THR A 344 10.91 -13.17 -5.72
CA THR A 344 10.08 -14.34 -6.05
C THR A 344 8.71 -13.95 -6.62
N GLN A 345 8.27 -12.72 -6.42
CA GLN A 345 7.00 -12.20 -6.93
C GLN A 345 7.19 -10.84 -7.60
N TYR A 346 6.52 -10.58 -8.73
CA TYR A 346 6.46 -9.24 -9.33
C TYR A 346 5.14 -8.51 -9.03
N ARG A 347 4.18 -9.17 -8.36
CA ARG A 347 2.88 -8.62 -7.94
C ARG A 347 2.27 -9.46 -6.82
N GLU A 348 1.26 -8.93 -6.15
CA GLU A 348 0.66 -9.54 -4.95
C GLU A 348 0.02 -10.91 -5.21
N SER A 349 -0.78 -11.01 -6.28
CA SER A 349 -1.55 -12.22 -6.60
C SER A 349 -1.12 -12.82 -7.92
N ASN A 350 -0.90 -14.14 -7.96
CA ASN A 350 -0.50 -14.89 -9.15
C ASN A 350 0.71 -14.26 -9.87
N GLY A 351 1.71 -13.85 -9.09
CA GLY A 351 2.82 -13.01 -9.53
C GLY A 351 4.17 -13.69 -9.53
N ASP A 352 4.24 -15.03 -9.55
CA ASP A 352 5.50 -15.73 -9.34
C ASP A 352 6.50 -15.47 -10.48
N MET A 353 7.76 -15.22 -10.13
CA MET A 353 8.80 -14.82 -11.08
C MET A 353 9.15 -15.92 -12.09
N LYS A 354 8.91 -17.20 -11.78
CA LYS A 354 9.13 -18.32 -12.70
C LYS A 354 8.10 -18.32 -13.82
N SER A 355 6.83 -18.16 -13.51
CA SER A 355 5.76 -17.98 -14.50
C SER A 355 6.00 -16.71 -15.31
N TYR A 356 6.44 -15.63 -14.68
CA TYR A 356 6.79 -14.40 -15.39
C TYR A 356 7.93 -14.60 -16.39
N LYS A 357 9.00 -15.29 -16.00
CA LYS A 357 10.11 -15.64 -16.90
C LYS A 357 9.63 -16.35 -18.16
N LYS A 358 8.74 -17.33 -17.99
CA LYS A 358 8.16 -18.04 -19.13
C LYS A 358 7.35 -17.12 -20.05
N ILE A 359 6.55 -16.20 -19.51
CA ILE A 359 5.82 -15.21 -20.30
C ILE A 359 6.78 -14.36 -21.15
N VAL A 360 7.91 -13.95 -20.57
CA VAL A 360 8.93 -13.15 -21.29
C VAL A 360 9.66 -14.00 -22.33
N GLU A 361 10.02 -15.26 -22.02
CA GLU A 361 10.63 -16.20 -22.98
C GLU A 361 9.74 -16.45 -24.20
N ASP A 362 8.44 -16.70 -23.96
CA ASP A 362 7.45 -16.91 -25.02
C ASP A 362 7.30 -15.65 -25.89
N TRP A 363 7.30 -14.46 -25.28
CA TRP A 363 7.23 -13.18 -25.99
C TRP A 363 8.48 -12.90 -26.86
N LEU A 364 9.67 -13.17 -26.32
CA LEU A 364 10.94 -12.95 -27.04
C LEU A 364 11.27 -14.07 -28.04
N GLY A 365 10.65 -15.24 -27.88
CA GLY A 365 10.93 -16.43 -28.69
C GLY A 365 12.31 -17.04 -28.46
N VAL A 366 12.93 -16.77 -27.30
CA VAL A 366 14.24 -17.30 -26.91
C VAL A 366 14.25 -17.69 -25.43
N PRO A 367 14.95 -18.77 -25.05
CA PRO A 367 15.13 -19.12 -23.65
C PRO A 367 16.04 -18.09 -22.95
N LEU A 368 15.71 -17.78 -21.69
CA LEU A 368 16.45 -16.89 -20.80
C LEU A 368 17.25 -17.67 -19.75
N SER A 369 17.43 -18.99 -19.95
CA SER A 369 18.47 -19.75 -19.27
C SER A 369 19.85 -19.38 -19.83
N ASN A 370 20.87 -19.48 -18.97
CA ASN A 370 22.25 -19.44 -19.42
C ASN A 370 22.62 -20.69 -20.21
#